data_AF-A0A354R6Y9-F1
#
_entry.id   AF-A0A354R6Y9-F1
#
_cell.length_a   1.000
_cell.length_b   1.000
_cell.length_c   1.000
_cell.angle_alpha   90.00
_cell.angle_beta   90.00
_cell.angle_gamma   90.00
#
_symmetry.space_group_name_H-M   'P 1'
#
loop_
_entity.id
_entity.type
_entity.pdbx_description
1 polymer ?
#
loop_
_entity_poly.entity_id
_entity_poly.type
_entity_poly.pdbx_seq_one_letter_code
_entity_poly.pdbx_strand_id
1 'polypeptide(L)'
;MKCELCHKKEAETVLNLQKEGREIELYVCKACAKKARAKTSLEADEHAGTDHLPKNGETDFPGNLPDVLSLGDELTNKVASAMDDLFTHIKDATEHGMPLDEALTSALKRNVRSNADFMAQTQHFPLKGFPATYVVRDCLHLEGLFQIYELQDVLRACSIQDVYLVPYDADGFSAAGHLYEVRYSCPKEELKDCIELVIEREKRARSLLVTESSRVFADSLGRALAILKVCRILTQGEFVDLMSPVRVALCERLLKGIKLAELDHLIERCDLEKHNLFITEEEANRMDDLLADEANSLFRGVNYTTRAMRIFL
;
A
#
# COMPACT_ATOMS: atom_id res chain seq x y z
N MET A 1 40.02 -6.27 8.71
CA MET A 1 40.62 -5.47 7.60
C MET A 1 40.73 -4.00 8.02
N LYS A 2 41.60 -3.19 7.40
CA LYS A 2 41.64 -1.74 7.68
C LYS A 2 40.57 -1.05 6.83
N CYS A 3 39.88 -0.06 7.40
CA CYS A 3 38.97 0.79 6.66
C CYS A 3 39.76 1.55 5.58
N GLU A 4 39.32 1.46 4.34
CA GLU A 4 40.02 2.11 3.21
C GLU A 4 39.82 3.63 3.20
N LEU A 5 38.86 4.15 3.95
CA LEU A 5 38.60 5.59 4.08
C LEU A 5 39.31 6.24 5.28
N CYS A 6 39.33 5.59 6.45
CA CYS A 6 39.90 6.18 7.68
C CYS A 6 41.10 5.42 8.25
N HIS A 7 41.53 4.32 7.60
CA HIS A 7 42.67 3.47 7.95
C HIS A 7 42.64 2.81 9.35
N LYS A 8 41.56 2.95 10.12
CA LYS A 8 41.33 2.24 11.38
C LYS A 8 41.06 0.76 11.14
N LYS A 9 41.44 -0.12 12.08
CA LYS A 9 41.29 -1.59 11.99
C LYS A 9 39.86 -2.07 12.30
N GLU A 10 38.86 -1.47 11.66
CA GLU A 10 37.42 -1.69 11.95
C GLU A 10 36.58 -1.78 10.67
N ALA A 11 37.14 -2.30 9.57
CA ALA A 11 36.34 -2.52 8.37
C ALA A 11 35.36 -3.69 8.58
N GLU A 12 34.07 -3.39 8.47
CA GLU A 12 32.95 -4.33 8.72
C GLU A 12 31.93 -4.33 7.57
N THR A 13 32.05 -3.43 6.60
CA THR A 13 31.04 -3.24 5.55
C THR A 13 31.71 -2.95 4.21
N VAL A 14 31.10 -3.41 3.12
CA VAL A 14 31.54 -3.11 1.74
C VAL A 14 30.69 -1.97 1.18
N LEU A 15 31.32 -0.98 0.58
CA LEU A 15 30.67 0.07 -0.21
C LEU A 15 31.02 -0.11 -1.69
N ASN A 16 30.02 -0.06 -2.55
CA ASN A 16 30.23 -0.02 -4.00
C ASN A 16 30.14 1.44 -4.45
N LEU A 17 31.20 1.94 -5.06
CA LEU A 17 31.25 3.28 -5.64
C LEU A 17 31.49 3.19 -7.14
N GLN A 18 30.75 3.96 -7.93
CA GLN A 18 31.08 4.17 -9.34
C GLN A 18 32.11 5.29 -9.46
N LYS A 19 33.30 4.96 -9.96
CA LYS A 19 34.32 5.94 -10.30
C LYS A 19 34.77 5.70 -11.74
N GLU A 20 34.67 6.73 -12.57
CA GLU A 20 35.07 6.67 -14.00
C GLU A 20 34.39 5.52 -14.77
N GLY A 21 33.10 5.26 -14.46
CA GLY A 21 32.32 4.21 -15.12
C GLY A 21 32.68 2.77 -14.71
N ARG A 22 33.49 2.59 -13.65
CA ARG A 22 33.80 1.28 -13.06
C ARG A 22 33.29 1.21 -11.64
N GLU A 23 32.73 0.06 -11.27
CA GLU A 23 32.33 -0.23 -9.89
C GLU A 23 33.57 -0.67 -9.10
N ILE A 24 33.84 0.03 -8.00
CA ILE A 24 34.94 -0.26 -7.09
C ILE A 24 34.34 -0.60 -5.74
N GLU A 25 34.69 -1.76 -5.21
CA GLU A 25 34.33 -2.21 -3.86
C GLU A 25 35.35 -1.68 -2.86
N LEU A 26 34.89 -0.99 -1.81
CA LEU A 26 35.73 -0.50 -0.72
C LEU A 26 35.32 -1.14 0.61
N TYR A 27 36.29 -1.67 1.36
CA TYR A 27 36.07 -2.18 2.71
C TYR A 27 36.18 -1.06 3.74
N VAL A 28 35.07 -0.71 4.39
CA VAL A 28 34.97 0.45 5.27
C VAL A 28 34.35 0.14 6.62
N CYS A 29 34.58 1.01 7.60
CA CYS A 29 33.88 0.94 8.89
C CYS A 29 32.48 1.57 8.80
N LYS A 30 31.58 1.19 9.71
CA LYS A 30 30.18 1.67 9.77
C LYS A 30 30.07 3.21 9.76
N ALA A 31 30.95 3.89 10.50
CA ALA A 31 30.95 5.36 10.55
C ALA A 31 31.27 6.00 9.18
N CYS A 32 32.19 5.41 8.41
CA CYS A 32 32.53 5.91 7.09
C CYS A 32 31.46 5.55 6.06
N ALA A 33 30.83 4.37 6.18
CA ALA A 33 29.68 4.00 5.35
C ALA A 33 28.50 4.97 5.51
N LYS A 34 28.16 5.35 6.74
CA LYS A 34 27.10 6.32 7.02
C LYS A 34 27.39 7.70 6.43
N LYS A 35 28.63 8.19 6.56
CA LYS A 35 29.05 9.47 5.96
C LYS A 35 29.04 9.47 4.44
N ALA A 36 29.48 8.38 3.80
CA ALA A 36 29.47 8.26 2.35
C ALA A 36 28.05 8.31 1.78
N ARG A 37 27.12 7.54 2.37
CA ARG A 37 25.70 7.52 1.96
C ARG A 37 25.02 8.87 2.10
N ALA A 38 25.29 9.59 3.19
CA ALA A 38 24.74 10.94 3.40
C ALA A 38 25.27 11.98 2.40
N LYS A 39 26.49 11.81 1.88
CA LYS A 39 27.03 12.69 0.83
C LYS A 39 26.38 12.42 -0.52
N THR A 40 26.15 11.15 -0.85
CA THR A 40 25.49 10.74 -2.11
C THR A 40 24.04 11.22 -2.17
N SER A 41 23.30 11.21 -1.05
CA SER A 41 21.95 11.76 -1.01
C SER A 41 21.92 13.26 -1.29
N LEU A 42 22.87 14.03 -0.72
CA LEU A 42 22.97 15.47 -0.96
C LEU A 42 23.35 15.80 -2.42
N GLU A 43 24.24 15.03 -3.04
CA GLU A 43 24.64 15.24 -4.44
C GLU A 43 23.52 14.88 -5.44
N ALA A 44 22.68 13.90 -5.10
CA ALA A 44 21.50 13.53 -5.89
C ALA A 44 20.42 14.62 -5.88
N ASP A 45 20.24 15.31 -4.75
CA ASP A 45 19.30 16.43 -4.62
C ASP A 45 19.76 17.67 -5.40
N GLU A 46 21.08 17.93 -5.47
CA GLU A 46 21.62 19.06 -6.25
C GLU A 46 21.50 18.87 -7.77
N HIS A 47 21.58 17.63 -8.27
CA HIS A 47 21.48 17.35 -9.71
C HIS A 47 20.03 17.30 -10.24
N ALA A 48 19.03 17.20 -9.36
CA ALA A 48 17.62 17.23 -9.75
C ALA A 48 17.10 18.66 -10.08
N GLY A 49 17.89 19.72 -9.79
CA GLY A 49 17.46 21.12 -9.92
C GLY A 49 17.83 21.85 -11.22
N THR A 50 18.51 21.21 -12.18
CA THR A 50 19.00 21.90 -13.39
C THR A 50 18.76 21.12 -14.68
N ASP A 51 17.50 20.99 -15.09
CA ASP A 51 17.18 20.69 -16.49
C ASP A 51 16.22 21.73 -17.08
N HIS A 52 16.64 22.29 -18.21
CA HIS A 52 16.07 23.46 -18.86
C HIS A 52 14.70 23.19 -19.51
N LEU A 53 13.66 23.90 -19.06
CA LEU A 53 12.40 24.12 -19.78
C LEU A 53 12.29 25.57 -20.29
N PRO A 54 11.66 25.81 -21.46
CA PRO A 54 11.69 27.10 -22.14
C PRO A 54 10.82 28.14 -21.42
N LYS A 55 11.38 29.34 -21.30
CA LYS A 55 10.70 30.54 -20.80
C LYS A 55 9.56 30.92 -21.74
N ASN A 56 8.32 30.93 -21.25
CA ASN A 56 7.29 31.95 -21.51
C ASN A 56 5.98 31.60 -20.78
N GLY A 57 5.50 32.52 -19.94
CA GLY A 57 4.19 32.44 -19.29
C GLY A 57 4.25 32.89 -17.84
N GLU A 58 4.13 34.20 -17.63
CA GLU A 58 3.93 34.81 -16.30
C GLU A 58 2.62 34.33 -15.69
N THR A 59 2.68 33.70 -14.52
CA THR A 59 1.57 33.68 -13.56
C THR A 59 2.14 33.85 -12.16
N ASP A 60 1.80 34.98 -11.54
CA ASP A 60 2.07 35.30 -10.14
C ASP A 60 1.43 34.27 -9.21
N PHE A 61 2.24 33.62 -8.37
CA PHE A 61 1.80 32.93 -7.16
C PHE A 61 2.51 33.55 -5.95
N PRO A 62 1.79 34.11 -4.97
CA PRO A 62 2.38 34.48 -3.69
C PRO A 62 2.23 33.31 -2.71
N GLY A 63 3.28 33.02 -1.94
CA GLY A 63 3.15 32.29 -0.68
C GLY A 63 4.23 31.23 -0.44
N ASN A 64 5.12 31.53 0.50
CA ASN A 64 6.15 30.65 1.05
C ASN A 64 5.63 29.24 1.37
N LEU A 65 6.35 28.20 0.93
CA LEU A 65 6.23 26.86 1.52
C LEU A 65 6.74 26.88 2.97
N PRO A 66 6.04 26.28 3.93
CA PRO A 66 6.64 25.95 5.21
C PRO A 66 7.62 24.78 5.06
N ASP A 67 8.68 24.83 5.85
CA ASP A 67 9.80 23.89 5.92
C ASP A 67 9.30 22.45 6.23
N VAL A 68 9.40 21.54 5.26
CA VAL A 68 8.79 20.18 5.28
C VAL A 68 9.61 19.16 6.09
N LEU A 69 10.72 19.57 6.71
CA LEU A 69 11.63 18.65 7.41
C LEU A 69 11.25 18.34 8.87
N SER A 70 10.17 18.93 9.42
CA SER A 70 9.78 18.76 10.83
C SER A 70 8.67 17.72 11.10
N LEU A 71 8.02 17.17 10.07
CA LEU A 71 6.79 16.35 10.23
C LEU A 71 7.03 14.84 10.25
N GLY A 72 8.22 14.38 9.83
CA GLY A 72 8.64 12.98 10.00
C GLY A 72 8.77 12.58 11.47
N ASP A 73 9.11 13.55 12.33
CA ASP A 73 9.30 13.34 13.77
C ASP A 73 7.98 13.02 14.46
N GLU A 74 6.83 13.57 14.05
CA GLU A 74 5.58 13.38 14.80
C GLU A 74 4.99 11.97 14.64
N LEU A 75 5.04 11.41 13.42
CA LEU A 75 4.57 10.04 13.16
C LEU A 75 5.57 9.01 13.71
N THR A 76 6.87 9.26 13.56
CA THR A 76 7.90 8.39 14.17
C THR A 76 7.85 8.46 15.69
N ASN A 77 7.54 9.61 16.30
CA ASN A 77 7.31 9.74 17.74
C ASN A 77 6.02 9.05 18.19
N LYS A 78 4.94 9.07 17.39
CA LYS A 78 3.70 8.34 17.69
C LYS A 78 3.87 6.82 17.59
N VAL A 79 4.59 6.34 16.58
CA VAL A 79 4.92 4.91 16.43
C VAL A 79 5.91 4.47 17.51
N ALA A 80 6.93 5.27 17.81
CA ALA A 80 7.86 5.02 18.89
C ALA A 80 7.14 4.98 20.25
N SER A 81 6.24 5.94 20.51
CA SER A 81 5.41 5.95 21.72
C SER A 81 4.51 4.72 21.81
N ALA A 82 3.84 4.32 20.72
CA ALA A 82 2.99 3.14 20.72
C ALA A 82 3.78 1.83 20.89
N MET A 83 5.00 1.76 20.34
CA MET A 83 5.91 0.63 20.54
C MET A 83 6.46 0.63 21.98
N ASP A 84 6.83 1.77 22.52
CA ASP A 84 7.30 1.91 23.90
C ASP A 84 6.19 1.53 24.90
N ASP A 85 4.94 1.91 24.64
CA ASP A 85 3.78 1.50 25.43
C ASP A 85 3.54 -0.02 25.34
N LEU A 86 3.67 -0.60 24.15
CA LEU A 86 3.57 -2.05 23.92
C LEU A 86 4.67 -2.81 24.70
N PHE A 87 5.92 -2.38 24.58
CA PHE A 87 7.05 -3.01 25.24
C PHE A 87 7.01 -2.83 26.75
N THR A 88 6.60 -1.65 27.24
CA THR A 88 6.42 -1.38 28.67
C THR A 88 5.33 -2.28 29.23
N HIS A 89 4.22 -2.45 28.51
CA HIS A 89 3.14 -3.31 28.95
C HIS A 89 3.51 -4.80 28.96
N ILE A 90 4.22 -5.29 27.94
CA ILE A 90 4.72 -6.68 27.90
C ILE A 90 5.70 -6.91 29.04
N LYS A 91 6.63 -5.96 29.25
CA LYS A 91 7.63 -6.03 30.32
C LYS A 91 6.97 -6.08 31.70
N ASP A 92 6.06 -5.14 31.99
CA ASP A 92 5.31 -5.11 33.25
C ASP A 92 4.53 -6.41 33.46
N ALA A 93 3.84 -6.92 32.43
CA ALA A 93 3.08 -8.16 32.53
C ALA A 93 4.00 -9.37 32.86
N THR A 94 5.15 -9.48 32.18
CA THR A 94 6.13 -10.55 32.45
C THR A 94 6.78 -10.43 33.83
N GLU A 95 7.04 -9.21 34.31
CA GLU A 95 7.58 -8.98 35.67
C GLU A 95 6.59 -9.37 36.78
N HIS A 96 5.28 -9.34 36.48
CA HIS A 96 4.22 -9.79 37.39
C HIS A 96 3.83 -11.27 37.18
N GLY A 97 4.66 -12.04 36.47
CA GLY A 97 4.49 -13.49 36.31
C GLY A 97 3.44 -13.90 35.28
N MET A 98 2.99 -12.98 34.43
CA MET A 98 2.11 -13.31 33.31
C MET A 98 2.91 -14.06 32.21
N PRO A 99 2.41 -15.19 31.70
CA PRO A 99 2.97 -15.85 30.53
C PRO A 99 3.07 -14.90 29.33
N LEU A 100 4.15 -15.02 28.55
CA LEU A 100 4.45 -14.07 27.45
C LEU A 100 3.36 -14.06 26.36
N ASP A 101 2.75 -15.22 26.09
CA ASP A 101 1.63 -15.37 25.16
C ASP A 101 0.37 -14.63 25.64
N GLU A 102 0.10 -14.67 26.95
CA GLU A 102 -1.01 -13.95 27.57
C GLU A 102 -0.73 -12.43 27.65
N ALA A 103 0.53 -12.04 27.90
CA ALA A 103 1.00 -10.65 27.87
C ALA A 103 0.89 -10.04 26.46
N LEU A 104 1.30 -10.76 25.42
CA LEU A 104 1.17 -10.33 24.03
C LEU A 104 -0.30 -10.20 23.62
N THR A 105 -1.14 -11.18 24.01
CA THR A 105 -2.57 -11.17 23.71
C THR A 105 -3.30 -10.02 24.39
N SER A 106 -2.97 -9.71 25.64
CA SER A 106 -3.56 -8.60 26.39
C SER A 106 -3.11 -7.23 25.85
N ALA A 107 -1.85 -7.11 25.43
CA ALA A 107 -1.31 -5.90 24.83
C ALA A 107 -1.93 -5.61 23.45
N LEU A 108 -2.10 -6.64 22.61
CA LEU A 108 -2.84 -6.54 21.36
C LEU A 108 -4.30 -6.13 21.59
N LYS A 109 -4.99 -6.69 22.59
CA LYS A 109 -6.35 -6.29 22.97
C LYS A 109 -6.44 -4.82 23.41
N ARG A 110 -5.38 -4.24 23.98
CA ARG A 110 -5.30 -2.83 24.37
C ARG A 110 -5.17 -1.90 23.16
N ASN A 111 -4.37 -2.28 22.16
CA ASN A 111 -4.31 -1.57 20.87
C ASN A 111 -5.60 -1.75 20.04
N VAL A 112 -6.31 -2.86 20.19
CA VAL A 112 -7.65 -3.02 19.58
C VAL A 112 -8.67 -2.08 20.22
N ARG A 113 -8.54 -1.72 21.51
CA ARG A 113 -9.40 -0.71 22.16
C ARG A 113 -9.21 0.69 21.58
N SER A 114 -7.99 1.11 21.22
CA SER A 114 -7.79 2.41 20.56
C SER A 114 -8.43 2.46 19.16
N ASN A 115 -8.47 1.32 18.46
CA ASN A 115 -9.18 1.21 17.19
C ASN A 115 -10.71 1.18 17.38
N ALA A 116 -11.23 0.47 18.38
CA ALA A 116 -12.66 0.44 18.69
C ALA A 116 -13.22 1.80 19.13
N ASP A 117 -12.46 2.54 19.95
CA ASP A 117 -12.82 3.89 20.39
C ASP A 117 -12.79 4.88 19.21
N PHE A 118 -11.84 4.72 18.27
CA PHE A 118 -11.78 5.47 17.01
C PHE A 118 -12.98 5.13 16.08
N MET A 119 -13.32 3.85 15.94
CA MET A 119 -14.48 3.41 15.16
C MET A 119 -15.81 3.87 15.78
N ALA A 120 -15.87 4.07 17.10
CA ALA A 120 -17.05 4.60 17.78
C ALA A 120 -17.24 6.11 17.59
N GLN A 121 -16.16 6.85 17.28
CA GLN A 121 -16.17 8.31 17.10
C GLN A 121 -16.36 8.75 15.65
N THR A 122 -16.19 7.83 14.69
CA THR A 122 -16.28 8.11 13.25
C THR A 122 -17.53 7.51 12.64
N GLN A 123 -18.06 8.13 11.59
CA GLN A 123 -19.23 7.66 10.85
C GLN A 123 -18.80 6.98 9.56
N HIS A 124 -19.44 5.87 9.18
CA HIS A 124 -19.28 5.27 7.86
C HIS A 124 -19.96 6.12 6.79
N PHE A 125 -19.28 6.32 5.65
CA PHE A 125 -19.82 7.05 4.51
C PHE A 125 -20.11 6.11 3.33
N PRO A 126 -21.38 5.97 2.91
CA PRO A 126 -21.71 5.16 1.73
C PRO A 126 -21.23 5.84 0.45
N LEU A 127 -20.56 5.09 -0.42
CA LEU A 127 -19.99 5.60 -1.68
C LEU A 127 -20.96 5.52 -2.86
N LYS A 128 -22.25 5.31 -2.59
CA LYS A 128 -23.30 5.32 -3.60
C LYS A 128 -23.34 6.67 -4.33
N GLY A 129 -23.12 6.64 -5.64
CA GLY A 129 -23.12 7.83 -6.51
C GLY A 129 -21.74 8.25 -6.99
N PHE A 130 -20.67 7.66 -6.44
CA PHE A 130 -19.32 7.81 -6.98
C PHE A 130 -19.08 6.84 -8.15
N PRO A 131 -18.10 7.11 -9.04
CA PRO A 131 -17.89 6.29 -10.22
C PRO A 131 -17.50 4.85 -9.86
N ALA A 132 -18.28 3.88 -10.35
CA ALA A 132 -18.04 2.45 -10.11
C ALA A 132 -16.63 1.98 -10.53
N THR A 133 -15.93 2.70 -11.40
CA THR A 133 -14.53 2.42 -11.76
C THR A 133 -13.57 2.48 -10.56
N TYR A 134 -13.90 3.22 -9.50
CA TYR A 134 -13.05 3.42 -8.31
C TYR A 134 -13.71 2.91 -7.04
N VAL A 135 -14.93 2.41 -7.12
CA VAL A 135 -15.70 1.92 -5.97
C VAL A 135 -16.01 0.46 -6.17
N VAL A 136 -15.83 -0.33 -5.11
CA VAL A 136 -16.28 -1.73 -5.02
C VAL A 136 -17.06 -1.84 -3.73
N ARG A 137 -18.34 -2.24 -3.80
CA ARG A 137 -19.29 -2.15 -2.67
C ARG A 137 -19.40 -0.71 -2.16
N ASP A 138 -18.94 -0.46 -0.94
CA ASP A 138 -18.82 0.86 -0.31
C ASP A 138 -17.36 1.20 0.02
N CYS A 139 -16.40 0.57 -0.67
CA CYS A 139 -14.97 0.82 -0.50
C CYS A 139 -14.38 1.53 -1.73
N LEU A 140 -13.40 2.40 -1.50
CA LEU A 140 -12.52 2.94 -2.54
C LEU A 140 -11.46 1.90 -2.91
N HIS A 141 -11.26 1.69 -4.21
CA HIS A 141 -10.23 0.83 -4.76
C HIS A 141 -9.03 1.64 -5.22
N LEU A 142 -7.94 1.58 -4.44
CA LEU A 142 -6.79 2.49 -4.52
C LEU A 142 -5.49 1.80 -4.98
N GLU A 143 -5.62 0.77 -5.82
CA GLU A 143 -4.50 0.02 -6.41
C GLU A 143 -3.50 0.90 -7.16
N GLY A 144 -3.97 1.93 -7.87
CA GLY A 144 -3.10 2.84 -8.61
C GLY A 144 -2.13 3.57 -7.67
N LEU A 145 -2.67 4.21 -6.64
CA LEU A 145 -1.91 4.91 -5.60
C LEU A 145 -0.96 3.98 -4.84
N PHE A 146 -1.39 2.73 -4.58
CA PHE A 146 -0.53 1.73 -3.96
C PHE A 146 0.69 1.42 -4.84
N GLN A 147 0.48 1.10 -6.11
CA GLN A 147 1.54 0.69 -7.03
C GLN A 147 2.54 1.82 -7.35
N ILE A 148 2.13 3.09 -7.27
CA ILE A 148 3.03 4.23 -7.44
C ILE A 148 3.59 4.78 -6.12
N TYR A 149 3.32 4.10 -4.99
CA TYR A 149 3.80 4.47 -3.65
C TYR A 149 3.30 5.81 -3.10
N GLU A 150 2.20 6.36 -3.63
CA GLU A 150 1.60 7.62 -3.14
C GLU A 150 0.47 7.42 -2.12
N LEU A 151 0.01 6.17 -1.92
CA LEU A 151 -1.15 5.89 -1.06
C LEU A 151 -0.98 6.42 0.36
N GLN A 152 0.19 6.25 0.97
CA GLN A 152 0.43 6.70 2.35
C GLN A 152 0.30 8.22 2.50
N ASP A 153 0.64 8.98 1.47
CA ASP A 153 0.55 10.44 1.49
C ASP A 153 -0.91 10.88 1.41
N VAL A 154 -1.71 10.18 0.60
CA VAL A 154 -3.16 10.39 0.51
C VAL A 154 -3.85 10.04 1.83
N LEU A 155 -3.53 8.89 2.45
CA LEU A 155 -4.07 8.50 3.76
C LEU A 155 -3.81 9.59 4.81
N ARG A 156 -2.58 10.14 4.85
CA ARG A 156 -2.22 11.23 5.77
C ARG A 156 -2.99 12.51 5.46
N ALA A 157 -3.09 12.90 4.18
CA ALA A 157 -3.82 14.09 3.78
C ALA A 157 -5.31 14.02 4.16
N CYS A 158 -5.97 12.88 3.95
CA CYS A 158 -7.34 12.65 4.39
C CYS A 158 -7.47 12.78 5.91
N SER A 159 -6.55 12.19 6.68
CA SER A 159 -6.62 12.19 8.15
C SER A 159 -6.56 13.59 8.76
N ILE A 160 -5.86 14.53 8.11
CA ILE A 160 -5.79 15.95 8.51
C ILE A 160 -7.15 16.65 8.35
N GLN A 161 -8.00 16.15 7.45
CA GLN A 161 -9.35 16.67 7.19
C GLN A 161 -10.43 15.88 7.95
N ASP A 162 -10.04 15.08 8.95
CA ASP A 162 -10.96 14.19 9.69
C ASP A 162 -11.72 13.21 8.78
N VAL A 163 -11.08 12.81 7.67
CA VAL A 163 -11.50 11.73 6.78
C VAL A 163 -10.51 10.58 6.91
N TYR A 164 -11.02 9.38 7.13
CA TYR A 164 -10.22 8.21 7.42
C TYR A 164 -10.52 7.11 6.42
N LEU A 165 -9.49 6.68 5.72
CA LEU A 165 -9.53 5.56 4.79
C LEU A 165 -9.10 4.32 5.56
N VAL A 166 -10.07 3.52 6.00
CA VAL A 166 -9.85 2.34 6.84
C VAL A 166 -9.60 1.15 5.91
N PRO A 167 -8.45 0.46 6.05
CA PRO A 167 -8.13 -0.66 5.18
C PRO A 167 -9.15 -1.77 5.36
N TYR A 168 -9.49 -2.38 4.24
CA TYR A 168 -10.35 -3.54 4.20
C TYR A 168 -9.57 -4.78 4.68
N ASP A 169 -10.00 -5.42 5.77
CA ASP A 169 -9.35 -6.63 6.30
C ASP A 169 -10.13 -7.89 5.88
N ALA A 170 -9.47 -8.86 5.24
CA ALA A 170 -10.06 -10.14 4.84
C ALA A 170 -9.13 -11.30 5.20
N ASP A 171 -9.59 -12.30 5.95
CA ASP A 171 -8.79 -13.47 6.37
C ASP A 171 -7.45 -13.12 7.04
N GLY A 172 -7.40 -12.01 7.78
CA GLY A 172 -6.17 -11.50 8.40
C GLY A 172 -5.20 -10.80 7.43
N PHE A 173 -5.55 -10.68 6.14
CA PHE A 173 -4.88 -9.78 5.21
C PHE A 173 -5.43 -8.37 5.40
N SER A 174 -4.55 -7.46 5.82
CA SER A 174 -4.91 -6.05 5.91
C SER A 174 -4.78 -5.34 4.58
N ALA A 175 -5.74 -4.45 4.30
CA ALA A 175 -5.88 -3.73 3.04
C ALA A 175 -6.00 -4.67 1.82
N ALA A 176 -6.72 -5.78 1.96
CA ALA A 176 -6.91 -6.76 0.90
C ALA A 176 -7.42 -6.09 -0.39
N GLY A 177 -6.66 -6.24 -1.47
CA GLY A 177 -6.96 -5.64 -2.77
C GLY A 177 -6.97 -4.11 -2.79
N HIS A 178 -6.32 -3.48 -1.81
CA HIS A 178 -6.24 -2.02 -1.66
C HIS A 178 -7.62 -1.36 -1.64
N LEU A 179 -8.55 -2.04 -0.99
CA LEU A 179 -9.89 -1.54 -0.70
C LEU A 179 -9.87 -0.78 0.63
N TYR A 180 -10.53 0.39 0.64
CA TYR A 180 -10.61 1.26 1.82
C TYR A 180 -12.03 1.72 2.07
N GLU A 181 -12.57 1.43 3.24
CA GLU A 181 -13.81 2.04 3.74
C GLU A 181 -13.56 3.52 4.03
N VAL A 182 -14.55 4.36 3.76
CA VAL A 182 -14.47 5.78 4.11
C VAL A 182 -15.22 6.01 5.42
N ARG A 183 -14.48 6.49 6.41
CA ARG A 183 -15.02 6.97 7.68
C ARG A 183 -14.70 8.44 7.90
N TYR A 184 -15.51 9.15 8.66
CA TYR A 184 -15.34 10.59 8.81
C TYR A 184 -15.87 11.14 10.14
N SER A 185 -15.34 12.30 10.53
CA SER A 185 -15.85 13.13 11.64
C SER A 185 -16.16 14.58 11.21
N CYS A 186 -15.79 14.97 9.99
CA CYS A 186 -16.04 16.29 9.41
C CYS A 186 -17.50 16.48 8.89
N PRO A 187 -17.90 17.70 8.48
CA PRO A 187 -19.12 17.92 7.71
C PRO A 187 -19.17 17.13 6.40
N LYS A 188 -20.38 16.81 5.91
CA LYS A 188 -20.56 15.94 4.72
C LYS A 188 -20.13 16.60 3.40
N GLU A 189 -20.21 17.91 3.31
CA GLU A 189 -19.81 18.68 2.13
C GLU A 189 -18.29 18.56 1.91
N GLU A 190 -17.51 18.80 2.97
CA GLU A 190 -16.04 18.69 2.97
C GLU A 190 -15.57 17.25 2.68
N LEU A 191 -16.31 16.26 3.20
CA LEU A 191 -16.06 14.85 2.94
C LEU A 191 -16.18 14.51 1.45
N LYS A 192 -17.22 15.02 0.77
CA LYS A 192 -17.45 14.72 -0.65
C LYS A 192 -16.30 15.27 -1.50
N ASP A 193 -15.87 16.49 -1.22
CA ASP A 193 -14.76 17.14 -1.92
C ASP A 193 -13.45 16.39 -1.68
N CYS A 194 -13.22 15.89 -0.45
CA CYS A 194 -12.08 15.06 -0.10
C CYS A 194 -12.07 13.74 -0.92
N ILE A 195 -13.19 13.03 -0.97
CA ILE A 195 -13.32 11.76 -1.72
C ILE A 195 -13.14 11.99 -3.23
N GLU A 196 -13.69 13.07 -3.78
CA GLU A 196 -13.50 13.43 -5.18
C GLU A 196 -12.01 13.65 -5.49
N LEU A 197 -11.29 14.35 -4.61
CA LEU A 197 -9.84 14.54 -4.74
C LEU A 197 -9.06 13.21 -4.66
N VAL A 198 -9.42 12.31 -3.76
CA VAL A 198 -8.82 10.97 -3.68
C VAL A 198 -9.02 10.20 -4.99
N ILE A 199 -10.22 10.25 -5.56
CA ILE A 199 -10.53 9.59 -6.83
C ILE A 199 -9.75 10.22 -7.99
N GLU A 200 -9.60 11.55 -8.01
CA GLU A 200 -8.77 12.23 -9.01
C GLU A 200 -7.30 11.81 -8.92
N ARG A 201 -6.78 11.68 -7.70
CA ARG A 201 -5.42 11.18 -7.46
C ARG A 201 -5.26 9.74 -7.92
N GLU A 202 -6.20 8.86 -7.60
CA GLU A 202 -6.20 7.47 -8.06
C GLU A 202 -6.28 7.37 -9.59
N LYS A 203 -7.11 8.19 -10.23
CA LYS A 203 -7.21 8.27 -11.69
C LYS A 203 -5.86 8.66 -12.33
N ARG A 204 -5.18 9.66 -11.76
CA ARG A 204 -3.84 10.06 -12.21
C ARG A 204 -2.84 8.93 -11.98
N ALA A 205 -2.89 8.28 -10.81
CA ALA A 205 -2.01 7.17 -10.46
C ALA A 205 -2.14 6.00 -11.43
N ARG A 206 -3.37 5.58 -11.77
CA ARG A 206 -3.62 4.54 -12.80
C ARG A 206 -3.09 4.94 -14.17
N SER A 207 -3.22 6.22 -14.54
CA SER A 207 -2.69 6.71 -15.81
C SER A 207 -1.16 6.56 -15.85
N LEU A 208 -0.46 7.03 -14.81
CA LEU A 208 1.00 6.87 -14.66
C LEU A 208 1.41 5.40 -14.61
N LEU A 209 0.65 4.56 -13.93
CA LEU A 209 0.89 3.13 -13.80
C LEU A 209 0.93 2.44 -15.18
N VAL A 210 0.04 2.85 -16.09
CA VAL A 210 -0.02 2.30 -17.45
C VAL A 210 1.00 2.93 -18.39
N THR A 211 1.33 4.22 -18.24
CA THR A 211 2.21 4.94 -19.18
C THR A 211 3.69 4.91 -18.79
N GLU A 212 4.00 5.05 -17.51
CA GLU A 212 5.37 5.24 -17.00
C GLU A 212 5.86 4.00 -16.24
N SER A 213 4.99 3.37 -15.44
CA SER A 213 5.31 2.19 -14.63
C SER A 213 4.75 0.88 -15.23
N SER A 214 4.58 0.84 -16.55
CA SER A 214 3.89 -0.25 -17.25
C SER A 214 4.50 -1.62 -17.00
N ARG A 215 5.83 -1.69 -16.84
CA ARG A 215 6.55 -2.93 -16.57
C ARG A 215 6.26 -3.49 -15.17
N VAL A 216 6.21 -2.63 -14.16
CA VAL A 216 5.89 -3.03 -12.77
C VAL A 216 4.45 -3.53 -12.72
N PHE A 217 3.53 -2.78 -13.35
CA PHE A 217 2.15 -3.19 -13.45
C PHE A 217 1.96 -4.50 -14.23
N ALA A 218 2.69 -4.68 -15.34
CA ALA A 218 2.65 -5.91 -16.13
C ALA A 218 3.10 -7.14 -15.33
N ASP A 219 4.15 -7.01 -14.50
CA ASP A 219 4.61 -8.10 -13.63
C ASP A 219 3.56 -8.44 -12.56
N SER A 220 3.05 -7.43 -11.86
CA SER A 220 1.97 -7.59 -10.86
C SER A 220 0.74 -8.26 -11.46
N LEU A 221 0.22 -7.72 -12.56
CA LEU A 221 -0.93 -8.26 -13.29
C LEU A 221 -0.67 -9.67 -13.85
N GLY A 222 0.53 -9.91 -14.39
CA GLY A 222 0.93 -11.20 -14.93
C GLY A 222 0.96 -12.29 -13.87
N ARG A 223 1.53 -11.99 -12.70
CA ARG A 223 1.54 -12.89 -11.54
C ARG A 223 0.13 -13.17 -11.03
N ALA A 224 -0.68 -12.12 -10.87
CA ALA A 224 -2.07 -12.26 -10.44
C ALA A 224 -2.84 -13.21 -11.38
N LEU A 225 -2.81 -12.95 -12.69
CA LEU A 225 -3.47 -13.81 -13.68
C LEU A 225 -2.91 -15.23 -13.72
N ALA A 226 -1.60 -15.41 -13.54
CA ALA A 226 -0.99 -16.73 -13.51
C ALA A 226 -1.52 -17.55 -12.32
N ILE A 227 -1.56 -16.96 -11.12
CA ILE A 227 -2.06 -17.61 -9.91
C ILE A 227 -3.55 -17.95 -10.08
N LEU A 228 -4.38 -16.98 -10.46
CA LEU A 228 -5.83 -17.15 -10.60
C LEU A 228 -6.27 -18.18 -11.64
N LYS A 229 -5.37 -18.54 -12.57
CA LYS A 229 -5.64 -19.55 -13.61
C LYS A 229 -5.34 -20.98 -13.16
N VAL A 230 -4.47 -21.17 -12.16
CA VAL A 230 -3.93 -22.49 -11.81
C VAL A 230 -3.90 -22.80 -10.32
N CYS A 231 -4.28 -21.86 -9.45
CA CYS A 231 -4.26 -22.03 -7.99
C CYS A 231 -5.06 -23.28 -7.56
N ARG A 232 -4.64 -23.91 -6.47
CA ARG A 232 -5.33 -25.10 -5.93
C ARG A 232 -6.05 -24.83 -4.63
N ILE A 233 -5.53 -23.87 -3.88
CA ILE A 233 -6.06 -23.35 -2.64
C ILE A 233 -5.95 -21.84 -2.78
N LEU A 234 -6.99 -21.12 -2.38
CA LEU A 234 -7.00 -19.67 -2.43
C LEU A 234 -7.90 -19.13 -1.33
N THR A 235 -7.31 -18.38 -0.38
CA THR A 235 -8.07 -17.69 0.66
C THR A 235 -8.85 -16.51 0.08
N GLN A 236 -9.88 -16.01 0.78
CA GLN A 236 -10.65 -14.86 0.29
C GLN A 236 -9.79 -13.59 0.29
N GLY A 237 -8.96 -13.40 1.31
CA GLY A 237 -8.00 -12.30 1.38
C GLY A 237 -7.06 -12.27 0.18
N GLU A 238 -6.41 -13.39 -0.13
CA GLU A 238 -5.55 -13.50 -1.32
C GLU A 238 -6.33 -13.32 -2.62
N PHE A 239 -7.53 -13.88 -2.73
CA PHE A 239 -8.36 -13.74 -3.93
C PHE A 239 -8.63 -12.26 -4.22
N VAL A 240 -9.10 -11.50 -3.23
CA VAL A 240 -9.40 -10.07 -3.35
C VAL A 240 -8.14 -9.28 -3.72
N ASP A 241 -7.00 -9.62 -3.12
CA ASP A 241 -5.72 -9.00 -3.44
C ASP A 241 -5.32 -9.22 -4.91
N LEU A 242 -5.42 -10.46 -5.39
CA LEU A 242 -5.14 -10.81 -6.79
C LEU A 242 -6.16 -10.18 -7.77
N MET A 243 -7.40 -9.92 -7.34
CA MET A 243 -8.39 -9.22 -8.17
C MET A 243 -8.03 -7.75 -8.39
N SER A 244 -7.27 -7.13 -7.50
CA SER A 244 -7.00 -5.69 -7.51
C SER A 244 -6.29 -5.20 -8.80
N PRO A 245 -5.12 -5.74 -9.19
CA PRO A 245 -4.47 -5.36 -10.46
C PRO A 245 -5.29 -5.78 -11.69
N VAL A 246 -6.01 -6.91 -11.60
CA VAL A 246 -6.92 -7.38 -12.67
C VAL A 246 -8.03 -6.36 -12.92
N ARG A 247 -8.58 -5.79 -11.85
CA ARG A 247 -9.63 -4.78 -11.90
C ARG A 247 -9.15 -3.51 -12.60
N VAL A 248 -7.98 -2.99 -12.22
CA VAL A 248 -7.34 -1.85 -12.91
C VAL A 248 -7.19 -2.15 -14.40
N ALA A 249 -6.69 -3.35 -14.74
CA ALA A 249 -6.48 -3.75 -16.12
C ALA A 249 -7.81 -3.84 -16.93
N LEU A 250 -8.91 -4.25 -16.31
CA LEU A 250 -10.24 -4.22 -16.94
C LEU A 250 -10.76 -2.80 -17.15
N CYS A 251 -10.61 -1.93 -16.15
CA CYS A 251 -10.96 -0.51 -16.29
C CYS A 251 -10.19 0.14 -17.45
N GLU A 252 -8.92 -0.22 -17.60
CA GLU A 252 -8.03 0.25 -18.67
C GLU A 252 -8.18 -0.53 -19.99
N ARG A 253 -9.13 -1.46 -20.09
CA ARG A 253 -9.40 -2.26 -21.31
C ARG A 253 -8.16 -3.04 -21.80
N LEU A 254 -7.32 -3.47 -20.87
CA LEU A 254 -6.10 -4.24 -21.10
C LEU A 254 -6.36 -5.75 -21.12
N LEU A 255 -7.49 -6.18 -20.56
CA LEU A 255 -7.94 -7.58 -20.56
C LEU A 255 -9.23 -7.78 -21.36
N LYS A 256 -9.42 -9.01 -21.82
CA LYS A 256 -10.64 -9.53 -22.44
C LYS A 256 -10.96 -10.91 -21.88
N GLY A 257 -12.21 -11.35 -22.00
CA GLY A 257 -12.67 -12.66 -21.53
C GLY A 257 -13.40 -12.62 -20.18
N ILE A 258 -13.46 -11.46 -19.53
CA ILE A 258 -14.24 -11.19 -18.32
C ILE A 258 -14.70 -9.73 -18.35
N LYS A 259 -15.88 -9.43 -17.80
CA LYS A 259 -16.39 -8.06 -17.65
C LYS A 259 -16.10 -7.52 -16.25
N LEU A 260 -15.98 -6.19 -16.12
CA LEU A 260 -15.80 -5.54 -14.83
C LEU A 260 -16.92 -5.90 -13.83
N ALA A 261 -18.17 -5.91 -14.27
CA ALA A 261 -19.30 -6.29 -13.42
C ALA A 261 -19.27 -7.76 -12.95
N GLU A 262 -18.70 -8.66 -13.75
CA GLU A 262 -18.50 -10.06 -13.34
C GLU A 262 -17.44 -10.15 -12.25
N LEU A 263 -16.34 -9.38 -12.39
CA LEU A 263 -15.30 -9.28 -11.38
C LEU A 263 -15.82 -8.67 -10.07
N ASP A 264 -16.53 -7.54 -10.14
CA ASP A 264 -17.07 -6.85 -8.97
C ASP A 264 -18.03 -7.77 -8.20
N HIS A 265 -18.88 -8.52 -8.90
CA HIS A 265 -19.76 -9.52 -8.29
C HIS A 265 -19.00 -10.64 -7.54
N LEU A 266 -17.81 -11.03 -8.00
CA LEU A 266 -17.00 -12.02 -7.27
C LEU A 266 -16.48 -11.44 -5.95
N ILE A 267 -15.93 -10.22 -6.00
CA ILE A 267 -15.43 -9.52 -4.81
C ILE A 267 -16.57 -9.29 -3.80
N GLU A 268 -17.77 -9.01 -4.30
CA GLU A 268 -18.98 -8.85 -3.47
C GLU A 268 -19.42 -10.14 -2.76
N ARG A 269 -19.23 -11.30 -3.39
CA ARG A 269 -19.60 -12.60 -2.81
C ARG A 269 -18.63 -13.10 -1.76
N CYS A 270 -17.37 -12.69 -1.80
CA CYS A 270 -16.47 -12.91 -0.69
C CYS A 270 -17.14 -12.27 0.54
N ASP A 271 -17.35 -13.06 1.59
CA ASP A 271 -18.03 -12.59 2.80
C ASP A 271 -17.00 -11.85 3.63
N LEU A 272 -16.61 -10.70 3.11
CA LEU A 272 -15.38 -10.04 3.46
C LEU A 272 -15.37 -9.57 4.93
N GLU A 273 -16.52 -9.44 5.60
CA GLU A 273 -16.65 -8.93 6.98
C GLU A 273 -16.90 -10.04 8.01
N LYS A 274 -17.30 -11.24 7.58
CA LYS A 274 -17.61 -12.31 8.53
C LYS A 274 -16.35 -13.11 8.80
N HIS A 275 -15.67 -12.74 9.87
CA HIS A 275 -14.91 -13.74 10.64
C HIS A 275 -15.86 -14.88 10.95
N ASN A 276 -15.69 -15.96 10.22
CA ASN A 276 -16.39 -17.22 10.37
C ASN A 276 -15.96 -17.86 11.70
N LEU A 277 -16.36 -17.26 12.82
CA LEU A 277 -15.99 -17.63 14.19
C LEU A 277 -16.50 -19.03 14.59
N PHE A 278 -17.16 -19.75 13.69
CA PHE A 278 -17.71 -21.10 13.91
C PHE A 278 -17.49 -22.07 12.75
N ILE A 279 -16.64 -21.74 11.76
CA ILE A 279 -16.31 -22.69 10.70
C ILE A 279 -15.14 -23.56 11.14
N THR A 280 -15.26 -24.87 10.95
CA THR A 280 -14.19 -25.83 11.20
C THR A 280 -13.08 -25.66 10.16
N GLU A 281 -11.83 -25.92 10.53
CA GLU A 281 -10.69 -25.86 9.59
C GLU A 281 -10.94 -26.64 8.29
N GLU A 282 -11.56 -27.84 8.37
CA GLU A 282 -11.92 -28.64 7.19
C GLU A 282 -12.89 -27.93 6.23
N GLU A 283 -13.81 -27.13 6.76
CA GLU A 283 -14.81 -26.43 5.95
C GLU A 283 -14.23 -25.13 5.38
N ALA A 284 -13.33 -24.45 6.12
CA ALA A 284 -12.54 -23.35 5.59
C ALA A 284 -11.66 -23.80 4.40
N ASN A 285 -10.92 -24.91 4.57
CA ASN A 285 -10.11 -25.49 3.49
C ASN A 285 -10.97 -25.86 2.27
N ARG A 286 -12.16 -26.44 2.49
CA ARG A 286 -13.09 -26.74 1.40
C ARG A 286 -13.57 -25.47 0.69
N MET A 287 -13.82 -24.39 1.41
CA MET A 287 -14.20 -23.10 0.81
C MET A 287 -13.07 -22.52 -0.05
N ASP A 288 -11.83 -22.60 0.43
CA ASP A 288 -10.65 -22.11 -0.31
C ASP A 288 -10.39 -22.95 -1.57
N ASP A 289 -10.59 -24.27 -1.51
CA ASP A 289 -10.53 -25.17 -2.67
C ASP A 289 -11.59 -24.79 -3.73
N LEU A 290 -12.84 -24.57 -3.28
CA LEU A 290 -13.95 -24.17 -4.16
C LEU A 290 -13.72 -22.79 -4.79
N LEU A 291 -13.18 -21.84 -4.02
CA LEU A 291 -12.83 -20.51 -4.52
C LEU A 291 -11.72 -20.58 -5.57
N ALA A 292 -10.70 -21.41 -5.34
CA ALA A 292 -9.63 -21.66 -6.31
C ALA A 292 -10.17 -22.28 -7.62
N ASP A 293 -11.04 -23.29 -7.53
CA ASP A 293 -11.64 -23.92 -8.71
C ASP A 293 -12.53 -22.94 -9.50
N GLU A 294 -13.30 -22.11 -8.81
CA GLU A 294 -14.10 -21.06 -9.44
C GLU A 294 -13.23 -20.01 -10.14
N ALA A 295 -12.18 -19.52 -9.46
CA ALA A 295 -11.21 -18.59 -10.03
C ALA A 295 -10.57 -19.20 -11.30
N ASN A 296 -10.08 -20.43 -11.22
CA ASN A 296 -9.48 -21.12 -12.36
C ASN A 296 -10.43 -21.24 -13.54
N SER A 297 -11.69 -21.58 -13.29
CA SER A 297 -12.72 -21.71 -14.33
C SER A 297 -12.95 -20.39 -15.05
N LEU A 298 -13.09 -19.30 -14.27
CA LEU A 298 -13.38 -17.98 -14.80
C LEU A 298 -12.19 -17.36 -15.53
N PHE A 299 -11.00 -17.44 -14.94
CA PHE A 299 -9.80 -16.79 -15.47
C PHE A 299 -9.14 -17.57 -16.60
N ARG A 300 -9.52 -18.83 -16.87
CA ARG A 300 -8.98 -19.64 -17.97
C ARG A 300 -9.06 -18.95 -19.33
N GLY A 301 -10.18 -18.25 -19.59
CA GLY A 301 -10.43 -17.53 -20.84
C GLY A 301 -9.86 -16.11 -20.90
N VAL A 302 -9.33 -15.60 -19.78
CA VAL A 302 -8.89 -14.21 -19.68
C VAL A 302 -7.53 -14.03 -20.35
N ASN A 303 -7.47 -13.05 -21.26
CA ASN A 303 -6.29 -12.80 -22.09
C ASN A 303 -6.04 -11.30 -22.23
N TYR A 304 -4.78 -10.94 -22.53
CA TYR A 304 -4.42 -9.58 -22.89
C TYR A 304 -5.10 -9.13 -24.19
N THR A 305 -5.47 -7.85 -24.26
CA THR A 305 -5.90 -7.21 -25.51
C THR A 305 -4.68 -6.84 -26.35
N THR A 306 -4.89 -6.54 -27.63
CA THR A 306 -3.80 -6.03 -28.50
C THR A 306 -3.19 -4.74 -27.97
N ARG A 307 -3.98 -3.91 -27.26
CA ARG A 307 -3.49 -2.71 -26.58
C ARG A 307 -2.50 -3.09 -25.48
N ALA A 308 -2.87 -4.02 -24.59
CA ALA A 308 -2.00 -4.48 -23.52
C ALA A 308 -0.69 -5.07 -24.04
N MET A 309 -0.76 -5.89 -25.10
CA MET A 309 0.44 -6.47 -25.71
C MET A 309 1.41 -5.40 -26.23
N ARG A 310 0.94 -4.22 -26.68
CA ARG A 310 1.82 -3.12 -27.11
C ARG A 310 2.41 -2.31 -25.96
N ILE A 311 1.74 -2.31 -24.80
CA ILE A 311 2.15 -1.55 -23.62
C ILE A 311 3.16 -2.37 -22.80
N PHE A 312 2.97 -3.70 -22.74
CA PHE A 312 3.72 -4.59 -21.86
C PHE A 312 4.83 -5.40 -22.55
N LEU A 313 4.75 -5.62 -23.87
CA LEU A 313 5.69 -6.44 -24.65
C LEU A 313 6.31 -5.63 -25.79
#